data_AF-A0A7J5F4U2-F1
#
_entry.id   AF-A0A7J5F4U2-F1
#
_cell.length_a   1.000
_cell.length_b   1.000
_cell.length_c   1.000
_cell.angle_alpha   90.00
_cell.angle_beta   90.00
_cell.angle_gamma   90.00
#
_symmetry.space_group_name_H-M   'P 1'
#
loop_
_entity.id
_entity.type
_entity.pdbx_description
1 polymer ?
#
loop_
_entity_poly.entity_id
_entity_poly.type
_entity_poly.pdbx_seq_one_letter_code
_entity_poly.pdbx_strand_id
1 'polypeptide(L)'
;MRLLFLISPFLLSGCFLVRPFAGADVDQEQLRAAREAKVAEVRLQGAERLARRLAQPDPVGNADLTFYFSEALLNKTAAQLDGSTGWLDSLTSYNIRSVRVKLYNGSAIATISMAAFQHEYDVDVDLLMDCLLTFAVDSGRFYARLEPFNIVPTVKASGVIASMEGIIQDILSIKLSTLNDYLPPIQFPVDFQNRFPVPANRIEVRSGINMDITTPAQQVLYSLAVKEALIVTGKVVVALNVKHAGVER
;
A
#
# COMPACT_ATOMS: atom_id res chain seq x y z
N MET A 1 -6.58 -20.43 59.28
CA MET A 1 -5.11 -20.51 59.41
C MET A 1 -4.54 -20.77 58.01
N ARG A 2 -3.91 -19.74 57.40
CA ARG A 2 -3.14 -19.69 56.12
C ARG A 2 -3.94 -20.06 54.84
N LEU A 3 -4.33 -19.19 53.90
CA LEU A 3 -3.76 -18.01 53.21
C LEU A 3 -2.57 -18.32 52.29
N LEU A 4 -2.84 -18.41 50.97
CA LEU A 4 -1.93 -18.27 49.81
C LEU A 4 -2.83 -18.28 48.55
N PHE A 5 -3.37 -17.15 48.08
CA PHE A 5 -2.76 -16.22 47.12
C PHE A 5 -1.86 -16.90 46.09
N LEU A 6 -2.37 -17.05 44.87
CA LEU A 6 -1.54 -16.96 43.67
C LEU A 6 -2.31 -16.26 42.55
N ILE A 7 -2.33 -14.93 42.66
CA ILE A 7 -2.34 -14.05 41.51
C ILE A 7 -0.93 -14.13 40.93
N SER A 8 -0.79 -14.56 39.68
CA SER A 8 0.34 -14.07 38.88
C SER A 8 -0.03 -13.99 37.40
N PRO A 9 -0.14 -12.77 36.87
CA PRO A 9 -0.15 -12.48 35.45
C PRO A 9 1.32 -12.41 34.97
N PHE A 10 1.71 -13.29 34.06
CA PHE A 10 2.92 -13.10 33.27
C PHE A 10 2.46 -12.87 31.83
N LEU A 11 2.23 -11.59 31.49
CA LEU A 11 3.18 -10.76 30.76
C LEU A 11 3.28 -11.17 29.30
N LEU A 12 2.26 -10.70 28.56
CA LEU A 12 2.39 -10.18 27.20
C LEU A 12 3.65 -9.29 27.13
N SER A 13 4.79 -9.89 26.78
CA SER A 13 5.99 -9.16 26.38
C SER A 13 6.13 -9.26 24.88
N GLY A 14 5.24 -8.56 24.18
CA GLY A 14 5.45 -8.15 22.81
C GLY A 14 6.48 -7.03 22.79
N CYS A 15 7.73 -7.36 22.53
CA CYS A 15 8.78 -6.46 22.08
C CYS A 15 9.82 -7.28 21.31
N PHE A 16 9.45 -7.76 20.12
CA PHE A 16 10.44 -8.18 19.14
C PHE A 16 11.02 -6.93 18.49
N LEU A 17 12.02 -6.36 19.16
CA LEU A 17 12.93 -5.38 18.61
C LEU A 17 13.89 -6.16 17.68
N VAL A 18 13.53 -6.28 16.41
CA VAL A 18 14.39 -6.88 15.38
C VAL A 18 15.56 -5.92 15.17
N ARG A 19 16.70 -6.22 15.79
CA ARG A 19 18.00 -5.62 15.44
C ARG A 19 18.46 -6.23 14.11
N PRO A 20 19.07 -5.44 13.20
CA PRO A 20 19.70 -6.00 12.02
C PRO A 20 20.96 -6.76 12.47
N PHE A 21 20.87 -8.09 12.45
CA PHE A 21 22.01 -8.97 12.70
C PHE A 21 22.81 -9.12 11.41
N ALA A 22 23.98 -8.47 11.38
CA ALA A 22 25.02 -8.77 10.42
C ALA A 22 25.66 -10.13 10.77
N GLY A 23 25.59 -11.09 9.85
CA GLY A 23 26.56 -12.20 9.77
C GLY A 23 26.31 -13.46 10.59
N ALA A 24 25.09 -13.76 11.03
CA ALA A 24 24.77 -15.05 11.65
C ALA A 24 23.76 -15.83 10.80
N ASP A 25 23.99 -17.13 10.73
CA ASP A 25 23.17 -18.16 10.08
C ASP A 25 21.67 -17.80 10.17
N VAL A 26 21.08 -17.50 9.02
CA VAL A 26 19.71 -17.01 8.95
C VAL A 26 18.80 -18.20 9.24
N ASP A 27 18.26 -18.26 10.46
CA ASP A 27 17.30 -19.28 10.85
C ASP A 27 16.02 -19.13 10.01
N GLN A 28 15.97 -19.90 8.92
CA GLN A 28 14.89 -19.85 7.95
C GLN A 28 13.55 -20.27 8.57
N GLU A 29 13.54 -21.09 9.62
CA GLU A 29 12.31 -21.48 10.31
C GLU A 29 11.73 -20.31 11.11
N GLN A 30 12.57 -19.56 11.84
CA GLN A 30 12.11 -18.36 12.55
C GLN A 30 11.58 -17.28 11.61
N LEU A 31 12.24 -17.08 10.47
CA LEU A 31 11.74 -16.16 9.44
C LEU A 31 10.40 -16.64 8.87
N ARG A 32 10.24 -17.95 8.60
CA ARG A 32 8.98 -18.48 8.05
C ARG A 32 7.83 -18.34 9.05
N ALA A 33 8.06 -18.65 10.32
CA ALA A 33 7.07 -18.50 11.38
C ALA A 33 6.64 -17.04 11.58
N ALA A 34 7.59 -16.10 11.60
CA ALA A 34 7.30 -14.67 11.68
C ALA A 34 6.48 -14.17 10.47
N ARG A 35 6.77 -14.68 9.26
CA ARG A 35 6.02 -14.37 8.04
C ARG A 35 4.58 -14.89 8.11
N GLU A 36 4.39 -16.15 8.49
CA GLU A 36 3.05 -16.76 8.62
C GLU A 36 2.18 -16.00 9.63
N ALA A 37 2.77 -15.61 10.76
CA ALA A 37 2.10 -14.79 11.76
C ALA A 37 1.67 -13.41 11.21
N LYS A 38 2.53 -12.75 10.42
CA LYS A 38 2.21 -11.45 9.82
C LYS A 38 1.08 -11.54 8.80
N VAL A 39 1.08 -12.58 7.97
CA VAL A 39 0.00 -12.84 6.99
C VAL A 39 -1.33 -13.03 7.73
N ALA A 40 -1.33 -13.85 8.78
CA ALA A 40 -2.52 -14.12 9.59
C ALA A 40 -3.05 -12.84 10.26
N GLU A 41 -2.16 -12.02 10.82
CA GLU A 41 -2.51 -10.73 11.42
C GLU A 41 -3.19 -9.79 10.42
N VAL A 42 -2.60 -9.61 9.23
CA VAL A 42 -3.15 -8.73 8.18
C VAL A 42 -4.51 -9.24 7.69
N ARG A 43 -4.65 -10.56 7.50
CA ARG A 43 -5.94 -11.17 7.12
C ARG A 43 -7.00 -10.97 8.20
N LEU A 44 -6.65 -11.14 9.47
CA LEU A 44 -7.55 -10.90 10.59
C LEU A 44 -8.02 -9.43 10.61
N GLN A 45 -7.09 -8.48 10.52
CA GLN A 45 -7.42 -7.05 10.49
C GLN A 45 -8.29 -6.69 9.28
N GLY A 46 -8.01 -7.28 8.11
CA GLY A 46 -8.84 -7.11 6.91
C GLY A 46 -10.25 -7.64 7.09
N ALA A 47 -10.38 -8.86 7.62
CA ALA A 47 -11.67 -9.50 7.90
C ALA A 47 -12.48 -8.73 8.96
N GLU A 48 -11.84 -8.23 10.02
CA GLU A 48 -12.50 -7.39 11.03
C GLU A 48 -13.02 -6.07 10.48
N ARG A 49 -12.27 -5.41 9.60
CA ARG A 49 -12.71 -4.17 8.93
C ARG A 49 -13.92 -4.45 8.04
N LEU A 50 -13.88 -5.54 7.27
CA LEU A 50 -14.99 -5.96 6.43
C LEU A 50 -16.22 -6.31 7.27
N ALA A 51 -16.06 -7.09 8.34
CA ALA A 51 -17.14 -7.48 9.24
C ALA A 51 -17.79 -6.26 9.92
N ARG A 52 -16.98 -5.32 10.42
CA ARG A 52 -17.47 -4.05 10.98
C ARG A 52 -18.31 -3.26 9.96
N ARG A 53 -17.93 -3.30 8.69
CA ARG A 53 -18.64 -2.60 7.62
C ARG A 53 -19.96 -3.27 7.25
N LEU A 54 -19.98 -4.60 7.14
CA LEU A 54 -21.21 -5.37 6.89
C LEU A 54 -22.23 -5.25 8.03
N ALA A 55 -21.76 -4.99 9.25
CA ALA A 55 -22.63 -4.75 10.41
C ALA A 55 -23.24 -3.33 10.45
N GLN A 56 -22.78 -2.40 9.60
CA GLN A 56 -23.33 -1.04 9.55
C GLN A 56 -24.53 -0.97 8.58
N PRO A 57 -25.60 -0.20 8.90
CA PRO A 57 -26.79 -0.08 8.05
C PRO A 57 -26.52 0.52 6.67
N ASP A 58 -25.45 1.32 6.54
CA ASP A 58 -25.05 1.93 5.27
C ASP A 58 -23.54 1.78 5.03
N PRO A 59 -23.10 0.66 4.42
CA PRO A 59 -21.69 0.36 4.21
C PRO A 59 -21.03 1.25 3.16
N VAL A 60 -21.76 2.05 2.37
CA VAL A 60 -21.18 2.87 1.27
C VAL A 60 -21.44 4.37 1.45
N GLY A 61 -22.54 4.77 2.11
CA GLY A 61 -22.97 6.18 2.17
C GLY A 61 -22.24 7.09 3.16
N ASN A 62 -21.27 6.59 3.94
CA ASN A 62 -20.59 7.40 4.97
C ASN A 62 -19.20 7.91 4.53
N ALA A 63 -18.92 7.92 3.23
CA ALA A 63 -17.72 8.52 2.67
C ALA A 63 -18.11 9.55 1.61
N ASP A 64 -17.36 10.65 1.54
CA ASP A 64 -17.66 11.73 0.58
C ASP A 64 -17.42 11.27 -0.86
N LEU A 65 -16.44 10.40 -1.06
CA LEU A 65 -16.08 9.83 -2.36
C LEU A 65 -15.74 8.34 -2.21
N THR A 66 -16.22 7.51 -3.14
CA THR A 66 -15.85 6.09 -3.21
C THR A 66 -15.40 5.75 -4.63
N PHE A 67 -14.20 5.18 -4.75
CA PHE A 67 -13.63 4.71 -6.00
C PHE A 67 -13.65 3.18 -6.06
N TYR A 68 -13.92 2.66 -7.25
CA TYR A 68 -13.86 1.23 -7.55
C TYR A 68 -12.81 1.00 -8.64
N PHE A 69 -11.68 0.41 -8.27
CA PHE A 69 -10.62 0.08 -9.19
C PHE A 69 -10.66 -1.41 -9.51
N SER A 70 -10.58 -1.77 -10.79
CA SER A 70 -10.44 -3.17 -11.19
C SER A 70 -8.99 -3.64 -11.04
N GLU A 71 -8.80 -4.95 -10.88
CA GLU A 71 -7.47 -5.57 -10.94
C GLU A 71 -6.75 -5.28 -12.27
N ALA A 72 -7.51 -5.20 -13.38
CA ALA A 72 -6.95 -4.83 -14.68
C ALA A 72 -6.38 -3.40 -14.68
N LEU A 73 -7.06 -2.45 -14.03
CA LEU A 73 -6.53 -1.09 -13.88
C LEU A 73 -5.27 -1.11 -13.00
N LEU A 74 -5.25 -1.83 -11.89
CA LEU A 74 -4.07 -1.96 -11.05
C LEU A 74 -2.87 -2.52 -11.80
N ASN A 75 -3.07 -3.57 -12.60
CA ASN A 75 -2.01 -4.12 -13.44
C ASN A 75 -1.51 -3.11 -14.46
N LYS A 76 -2.41 -2.36 -15.10
CA LYS A 76 -2.03 -1.31 -16.06
C LYS A 76 -1.26 -0.17 -15.38
N THR A 77 -1.63 0.18 -14.15
CA THR A 77 -0.93 1.20 -13.37
C THR A 77 0.42 0.68 -12.86
N ALA A 78 0.51 -0.58 -12.44
CA ALA A 78 1.75 -1.22 -12.01
C ALA A 78 2.76 -1.38 -13.16
N ALA A 79 2.30 -1.54 -14.40
CA ALA A 79 3.15 -1.56 -15.60
C ALA A 79 3.93 -0.25 -15.82
N GLN A 80 3.61 0.84 -15.10
CA GLN A 80 4.46 2.04 -15.06
C GLN A 80 5.86 1.77 -14.50
N LEU A 81 6.02 0.67 -13.74
CA LEU A 81 7.30 0.24 -13.20
C LEU A 81 8.15 -0.51 -14.23
N ASP A 82 7.57 -0.92 -15.36
CA ASP A 82 8.30 -1.63 -16.41
C ASP A 82 9.35 -0.68 -17.02
N GLY A 83 10.59 -1.16 -17.10
CA GLY A 83 11.77 -0.39 -17.53
C GLY A 83 12.43 0.45 -16.44
N SER A 84 11.89 0.49 -15.22
CA SER A 84 12.53 1.19 -14.10
C SER A 84 13.76 0.44 -13.58
N THR A 85 14.69 1.18 -12.97
CA THR A 85 16.02 0.68 -12.56
C THR A 85 16.38 1.08 -11.12
N GLY A 86 17.22 0.30 -10.44
CA GLY A 86 17.88 0.72 -9.19
C GLY A 86 17.03 0.64 -7.92
N TRP A 87 16.05 -0.26 -7.89
CA TRP A 87 15.07 -0.42 -6.80
C TRP A 87 15.43 -1.55 -5.81
N LEU A 88 16.43 -2.38 -6.12
CA LEU A 88 16.78 -3.56 -5.32
C LEU A 88 17.99 -3.31 -4.40
N ASP A 89 19.04 -2.65 -4.90
CA ASP A 89 20.04 -1.99 -4.08
C ASP A 89 20.71 -0.83 -4.87
N SER A 90 21.46 0.01 -4.16
CA SER A 90 22.14 1.17 -4.75
C SER A 90 23.39 0.84 -5.57
N LEU A 91 23.85 -0.41 -5.56
CA LEU A 91 25.12 -0.86 -6.14
C LEU A 91 24.95 -1.69 -7.42
N THR A 92 23.81 -2.34 -7.58
CA THR A 92 23.46 -3.26 -8.65
C THR A 92 22.13 -2.83 -9.27
N SER A 93 22.22 -2.28 -10.48
CA SER A 93 21.05 -1.79 -11.20
C SER A 93 20.31 -2.93 -11.89
N TYR A 94 19.21 -3.37 -11.28
CA TYR A 94 18.25 -4.30 -11.89
C TYR A 94 17.20 -3.54 -12.69
N ASN A 95 16.97 -3.95 -13.93
CA ASN A 95 15.90 -3.43 -14.78
C ASN A 95 14.62 -4.27 -14.61
N ILE A 96 13.50 -3.65 -14.26
CA ILE A 96 12.20 -4.33 -14.17
C ILE A 96 11.68 -4.60 -15.58
N ARG A 97 11.54 -5.88 -15.95
CA ARG A 97 10.97 -6.27 -17.25
C ARG A 97 9.45 -6.31 -17.24
N SER A 98 8.86 -6.73 -16.12
CA SER A 98 7.41 -6.81 -15.98
C SER A 98 6.98 -6.85 -14.53
N VAL A 99 5.86 -6.21 -14.23
CA VAL A 99 5.15 -6.33 -12.93
C VAL A 99 3.71 -6.81 -13.14
N ARG A 100 3.27 -7.78 -12.36
CA ARG A 100 1.88 -8.25 -12.31
C ARG A 100 1.37 -8.23 -10.88
N VAL A 101 0.16 -7.70 -10.71
CA VAL A 101 -0.56 -7.64 -9.44
C VAL A 101 -1.73 -8.61 -9.46
N LYS A 102 -1.83 -9.45 -8.45
CA LYS A 102 -2.97 -10.33 -8.21
C LYS A 102 -3.58 -10.03 -6.85
N LEU A 103 -4.88 -9.76 -6.83
CA LEU A 103 -5.60 -9.42 -5.61
C LEU A 103 -6.19 -10.66 -4.93
N TYR A 104 -6.23 -10.66 -3.59
CA TYR A 104 -6.89 -11.70 -2.80
C TYR A 104 -8.02 -11.12 -1.97
N ASN A 105 -9.11 -11.87 -1.87
CA ASN A 105 -10.34 -11.44 -1.23
C ASN A 105 -10.17 -11.22 0.27
N GLY A 106 -10.82 -10.18 0.81
CA GLY A 106 -11.01 -10.02 2.25
C GLY A 106 -9.76 -9.56 3.01
N SER A 107 -8.67 -9.22 2.31
CA SER A 107 -7.45 -8.71 2.93
C SER A 107 -6.83 -7.64 2.05
N ALA A 108 -6.14 -6.66 2.63
CA ALA A 108 -5.37 -5.67 1.87
C ALA A 108 -4.10 -6.28 1.23
N ILE A 109 -4.09 -7.58 0.94
CA ILE A 109 -2.94 -8.34 0.45
C ILE A 109 -3.05 -8.47 -1.08
N ALA A 110 -1.97 -8.14 -1.75
CA ALA A 110 -1.76 -8.41 -3.16
C ALA A 110 -0.50 -9.25 -3.34
N THR A 111 -0.54 -10.25 -4.23
CA THR A 111 0.70 -10.88 -4.70
C THR A 111 1.21 -10.09 -5.90
N ILE A 112 2.49 -9.72 -5.85
CA ILE A 112 3.22 -9.06 -6.91
C ILE A 112 4.20 -10.07 -7.50
N SER A 113 4.06 -10.35 -8.79
CA SER A 113 5.07 -11.07 -9.56
C SER A 113 5.88 -10.05 -10.36
N MET A 114 7.18 -10.01 -10.13
CA MET A 114 8.07 -9.04 -10.76
C MET A 114 9.26 -9.77 -11.38
N ALA A 115 9.48 -9.55 -12.67
CA ALA A 115 10.64 -10.08 -13.37
C ALA A 115 11.65 -8.95 -13.57
N ALA A 116 12.91 -9.21 -13.24
CA ALA A 116 13.98 -8.24 -13.28
C ALA A 116 15.25 -8.82 -13.88
N PHE A 117 16.08 -7.96 -14.46
CA PHE A 117 17.31 -8.39 -15.11
C PHE A 117 18.49 -7.48 -14.80
N GLN A 118 19.63 -8.10 -14.58
CA GLN A 118 20.91 -7.43 -14.42
C GLN A 118 21.79 -7.72 -15.64
N HIS A 119 22.15 -6.66 -16.37
CA HIS A 119 22.88 -6.75 -17.64
C HIS A 119 24.38 -7.10 -17.53
N GLU A 120 25.07 -6.64 -16.49
CA GLU A 120 26.52 -6.81 -16.30
C GLU A 120 26.91 -8.27 -16.01
N TYR A 121 26.07 -8.97 -15.26
CA TYR A 121 26.27 -10.33 -14.78
C TYR A 121 25.37 -11.34 -15.49
N ASP A 122 24.48 -10.90 -16.38
CA ASP A 122 23.50 -11.75 -17.09
C ASP A 122 22.67 -12.60 -16.11
N VAL A 123 22.03 -11.90 -15.15
CA VAL A 123 21.24 -12.51 -14.07
C VAL A 123 19.78 -12.12 -14.22
N ASP A 124 18.93 -13.12 -14.41
CA ASP A 124 17.48 -13.00 -14.31
C ASP A 124 17.03 -13.25 -12.87
N VAL A 125 16.16 -12.37 -12.37
CA VAL A 125 15.58 -12.46 -11.03
C VAL A 125 14.06 -12.36 -11.16
N ASP A 126 13.38 -13.45 -10.79
CA ASP A 126 11.93 -13.46 -10.61
C ASP A 126 11.62 -13.30 -9.12
N LEU A 127 10.89 -12.24 -8.77
CA LEU A 127 10.39 -12.02 -7.42
C LEU A 127 8.91 -12.34 -7.35
N LEU A 128 8.56 -13.26 -6.44
CA LEU A 128 7.19 -13.43 -6.00
C LEU A 128 7.05 -12.80 -4.62
N MET A 129 6.21 -11.76 -4.50
CA MET A 129 6.06 -10.99 -3.28
C MET A 129 4.62 -10.99 -2.82
N ASP A 130 4.37 -11.17 -1.53
CA ASP A 130 3.10 -10.80 -0.93
C ASP A 130 3.25 -9.43 -0.27
N CYS A 131 2.42 -8.49 -0.70
CA CYS A 131 2.49 -7.09 -0.32
C CYS A 131 1.19 -6.66 0.36
N LEU A 132 1.32 -5.83 1.39
CA LEU A 132 0.21 -5.01 1.87
C LEU A 132 0.04 -3.83 0.90
N LEU A 133 -1.16 -3.69 0.36
CA LEU A 133 -1.54 -2.60 -0.53
C LEU A 133 -2.15 -1.48 0.30
N THR A 134 -1.46 -0.35 0.40
CA THR A 134 -1.96 0.86 1.07
C THR A 134 -2.19 1.96 0.05
N PHE A 135 -3.14 2.85 0.32
CA PHE A 135 -3.48 3.95 -0.57
C PHE A 135 -3.32 5.27 0.15
N ALA A 136 -2.85 6.28 -0.56
CA ALA A 136 -2.76 7.63 -0.03
C ALA A 136 -2.93 8.68 -1.13
N VAL A 137 -3.28 9.89 -0.67
CA VAL A 137 -3.36 11.10 -1.48
C VAL A 137 -2.30 12.05 -0.94
N ASP A 138 -1.37 12.47 -1.79
CA ASP A 138 -0.35 13.47 -1.46
C ASP A 138 -0.28 14.48 -2.60
N SER A 139 -0.37 15.77 -2.23
CA SER A 139 -0.23 16.87 -3.18
C SER A 139 -1.13 16.75 -4.41
N GLY A 140 -2.36 16.25 -4.22
CA GLY A 140 -3.35 16.01 -5.29
C GLY A 140 -3.21 14.66 -6.00
N ARG A 141 -2.07 13.99 -5.88
CA ARG A 141 -1.82 12.70 -6.53
C ARG A 141 -2.32 11.54 -5.70
N PHE A 142 -3.00 10.61 -6.36
CA PHE A 142 -3.43 9.35 -5.76
C PHE A 142 -2.45 8.23 -6.10
N TYR A 143 -1.94 7.54 -5.07
CA TYR A 143 -1.00 6.45 -5.26
C TYR A 143 -1.30 5.27 -4.34
N ALA A 144 -0.92 4.09 -4.82
CA ALA A 144 -0.79 2.90 -4.01
C ALA A 144 0.67 2.69 -3.60
N ARG A 145 0.90 2.31 -2.34
CA ARG A 145 2.19 1.81 -1.87
C ARG A 145 2.08 0.30 -1.69
N LEU A 146 3.19 -0.36 -2.00
CA LEU A 146 3.37 -1.80 -1.83
C LEU A 146 4.34 -2.01 -0.68
N GLU A 147 3.87 -2.60 0.40
CA GLU A 147 4.71 -2.97 1.53
C GLU A 147 4.91 -4.50 1.50
N PRO A 148 6.01 -4.99 0.89
CA PRO A 148 6.28 -6.42 0.83
C PRO A 148 6.58 -6.96 2.22
N PHE A 149 5.96 -8.08 2.59
CA PHE A 149 6.21 -8.78 3.85
C PHE A 149 6.63 -10.24 3.64
N ASN A 150 6.44 -10.76 2.43
CA ASN A 150 6.97 -12.05 2.00
C ASN A 150 7.59 -11.84 0.62
N ILE A 151 8.84 -12.23 0.44
CA ILE A 151 9.57 -12.09 -0.82
C ILE A 151 10.28 -13.41 -1.08
N VAL A 152 9.99 -14.01 -2.23
CA VAL A 152 10.61 -15.25 -2.70
C VAL A 152 11.33 -14.94 -4.01
N PRO A 153 12.65 -14.69 -3.97
CA PRO A 153 13.44 -14.55 -5.18
C PRO A 153 13.73 -15.92 -5.79
N THR A 154 13.65 -15.99 -7.11
CA THR A 154 14.18 -17.08 -7.93
C THR A 154 15.22 -16.47 -8.86
N VAL A 155 16.42 -17.02 -8.86
CA VAL A 155 17.55 -16.50 -9.64
C VAL A 155 17.90 -17.48 -10.73
N LYS A 156 18.16 -16.98 -11.93
CA LYS A 156 18.83 -17.72 -13.00
C LYS A 156 20.02 -16.93 -13.47
N ALA A 157 21.19 -17.55 -13.45
CA ALA A 157 22.43 -16.91 -13.85
C ALA A 157 23.08 -17.72 -14.97
N SER A 158 23.60 -17.03 -15.98
CA SER A 158 24.28 -17.68 -17.10
C SER A 158 25.80 -17.63 -16.97
N GLY A 159 26.51 -18.46 -17.73
CA GLY A 159 27.97 -18.40 -17.83
C GLY A 159 28.71 -18.88 -16.58
N VAL A 160 29.77 -18.16 -16.21
CA VAL A 160 30.72 -18.57 -15.14
C VAL A 160 30.08 -18.54 -13.75
N ILE A 161 29.05 -17.71 -13.55
CA ILE A 161 28.37 -17.56 -12.27
C ILE A 161 27.11 -18.43 -12.14
N ALA A 162 26.79 -19.27 -13.13
CA ALA A 162 25.66 -20.19 -13.08
C ALA A 162 25.75 -21.17 -11.87
N SER A 163 26.97 -21.53 -11.47
CA SER A 163 27.20 -22.36 -10.28
C SER A 163 26.96 -21.62 -8.96
N MET A 164 26.77 -20.30 -8.98
CA MET A 164 26.59 -19.45 -7.81
C MET A 164 25.12 -19.00 -7.60
N GLU A 165 24.16 -19.52 -8.37
CA GLU A 165 22.74 -19.13 -8.29
C GLU A 165 22.19 -19.15 -6.86
N GLY A 166 22.45 -20.20 -6.09
CA GLY A 166 22.01 -20.29 -4.69
C GLY A 166 22.59 -19.19 -3.80
N ILE A 167 23.88 -18.87 -3.98
CA ILE A 167 24.55 -17.80 -3.23
C ILE A 167 23.95 -16.44 -3.60
N ILE A 168 23.69 -16.20 -4.89
CA ILE A 168 23.06 -14.96 -5.36
C ILE A 168 21.65 -14.84 -4.77
N GLN A 169 20.89 -15.93 -4.75
CA GLN A 169 19.54 -15.97 -4.18
C GLN A 169 19.54 -15.66 -2.67
N ASP A 170 20.51 -16.19 -1.91
CA ASP A 170 20.64 -15.91 -0.48
C ASP A 170 21.01 -14.44 -0.21
N ILE A 171 21.96 -13.89 -0.97
CA ILE A 171 22.35 -12.48 -0.89
C ILE A 171 21.16 -11.57 -1.21
N LEU A 172 20.41 -11.87 -2.28
CA LEU A 172 19.22 -11.13 -2.65
C LEU A 172 18.17 -11.22 -1.55
N SER A 173 17.90 -12.41 -1.01
CA SER A 173 16.93 -12.60 0.08
C SER A 173 17.24 -11.73 1.30
N ILE A 174 18.52 -11.54 1.64
CA ILE A 174 18.94 -10.65 2.74
C ILE A 174 18.71 -9.18 2.36
N LYS A 175 19.12 -8.74 1.17
CA LYS A 175 19.00 -7.34 0.72
C LYS A 175 17.53 -6.90 0.56
N LEU A 176 16.69 -7.82 0.10
CA LEU A 176 15.25 -7.62 -0.11
C LEU A 176 14.48 -7.34 1.19
N SER A 177 15.10 -7.52 2.37
CA SER A 177 14.51 -7.11 3.66
C SER A 177 14.25 -5.61 3.77
N THR A 178 14.95 -4.79 2.98
CA THR A 178 14.80 -3.32 2.92
C THR A 178 14.07 -2.83 1.67
N LEU A 179 13.54 -3.74 0.86
CA LEU A 179 12.94 -3.42 -0.44
C LEU A 179 11.79 -2.38 -0.34
N ASN A 180 11.08 -2.38 0.78
CA ASN A 180 9.99 -1.44 1.04
C ASN A 180 10.43 0.04 0.94
N ASP A 181 11.68 0.34 1.30
CA ASP A 181 12.20 1.72 1.30
C ASP A 181 12.54 2.22 -0.11
N TYR A 182 12.72 1.31 -1.07
CA TYR A 182 13.19 1.59 -2.42
C TYR A 182 12.16 1.30 -3.52
N LEU A 183 11.04 0.66 -3.18
CA LEU A 183 9.94 0.39 -4.10
C LEU A 183 9.22 1.70 -4.47
N PRO A 184 9.24 2.14 -5.74
CA PRO A 184 8.48 3.30 -6.16
C PRO A 184 6.97 3.08 -5.98
N PRO A 185 6.21 4.11 -5.55
CA PRO A 185 4.76 4.00 -5.42
C PRO A 185 4.10 3.89 -6.80
N ILE A 186 2.96 3.20 -6.86
CA ILE A 186 2.15 3.06 -8.07
C ILE A 186 1.20 4.25 -8.16
N GLN A 187 1.41 5.16 -9.12
CA GLN A 187 0.60 6.37 -9.28
C GLN A 187 -0.62 6.13 -10.18
N PHE A 188 -1.82 6.41 -9.68
CA PHE A 188 -3.05 6.30 -10.47
C PHE A 188 -3.21 7.48 -11.44
N PRO A 189 -3.88 7.27 -12.58
CA PRO A 189 -4.21 8.33 -13.53
C PRO A 189 -5.40 9.17 -13.06
N VAL A 190 -5.40 9.56 -11.78
CA VAL A 190 -6.40 10.42 -11.16
C VAL A 190 -5.65 11.50 -10.38
N ASP A 191 -5.96 12.76 -10.69
CA ASP A 191 -5.39 13.91 -10.01
C ASP A 191 -6.52 14.74 -9.40
N PHE A 192 -6.35 15.07 -8.12
CA PHE A 192 -7.25 15.94 -7.38
C PHE A 192 -6.66 17.33 -7.35
N GLN A 193 -7.26 18.23 -8.14
CA GLN A 193 -6.86 19.64 -8.17
C GLN A 193 -7.05 20.37 -6.82
N ASN A 194 -7.74 19.74 -5.85
CA ASN A 194 -7.94 20.23 -4.49
C ASN A 194 -8.57 21.63 -4.43
N ARG A 195 -9.27 22.00 -5.50
CA ARG A 195 -9.91 23.30 -5.72
C ARG A 195 -11.30 23.07 -6.28
N PHE A 196 -12.29 23.75 -5.72
CA PHE A 196 -13.65 23.76 -6.22
C PHE A 196 -14.10 25.21 -6.48
N PRO A 197 -14.40 25.58 -7.74
CA PRO A 197 -14.86 26.92 -8.05
C PRO A 197 -16.32 27.09 -7.60
N VAL A 198 -16.57 28.11 -6.77
CA VAL A 198 -17.92 28.55 -6.41
C VAL A 198 -18.23 29.79 -7.26
N PRO A 199 -19.19 29.71 -8.21
CA PRO A 199 -19.52 30.83 -9.07
C PRO A 199 -20.12 31.98 -8.26
N ALA A 200 -19.94 33.20 -8.77
CA ALA A 200 -20.62 34.36 -8.21
C ALA A 200 -22.14 34.16 -8.31
N ASN A 201 -22.87 34.58 -7.28
CA ASN A 201 -24.31 34.49 -7.25
C ASN A 201 -24.91 35.83 -6.84
N ARG A 202 -26.07 36.18 -7.41
CA ARG A 202 -26.86 37.33 -7.01
C ARG A 202 -28.30 36.89 -6.81
N ILE A 203 -28.82 37.12 -5.61
CA ILE A 203 -30.19 36.82 -5.25
C ILE A 203 -30.89 38.15 -4.95
N GLU A 204 -31.91 38.45 -5.73
CA GLU A 204 -32.77 39.61 -5.49
C GLU A 204 -34.01 39.15 -4.70
N VAL A 205 -34.14 39.65 -3.47
CA VAL A 205 -35.34 39.45 -2.66
C VAL A 205 -36.20 40.70 -2.81
N ARG A 206 -37.39 40.51 -3.39
CA ARG A 206 -38.39 41.56 -3.61
C ARG A 206 -39.64 41.22 -2.80
N SER A 207 -39.55 41.38 -1.48
CA SER A 207 -40.70 41.26 -0.57
C SER A 207 -40.75 42.51 0.34
N GLY A 208 -41.41 42.46 1.51
CA GLY A 208 -41.64 43.61 2.39
C GLY A 208 -40.40 44.48 2.70
N ILE A 209 -39.19 43.94 2.51
CA ILE A 209 -37.95 44.70 2.37
C ILE A 209 -37.25 44.23 1.09
N ASN A 210 -36.90 45.18 0.21
CA ASN A 210 -36.08 44.89 -0.97
C ASN A 210 -34.62 44.71 -0.57
N MET A 211 -34.02 43.57 -0.92
CA MET A 211 -32.62 43.26 -0.62
C MET A 211 -31.95 42.61 -1.84
N ASP A 212 -30.69 43.00 -2.08
CA ASP A 212 -29.81 42.35 -3.05
C ASP A 212 -28.68 41.65 -2.29
N ILE A 213 -28.62 40.33 -2.40
CA ILE A 213 -27.56 39.52 -1.80
C ILE A 213 -26.60 39.13 -2.93
N THR A 214 -25.36 39.59 -2.87
CA THR A 214 -24.31 39.23 -3.81
C THR A 214 -23.22 38.44 -3.13
N THR A 215 -22.89 37.27 -3.68
CA THR A 215 -21.76 36.45 -3.27
C THR A 215 -20.72 36.48 -4.39
N PRO A 216 -19.47 36.92 -4.13
CA PRO A 216 -18.43 36.94 -5.14
C PRO A 216 -18.04 35.50 -5.54
N ALA A 217 -17.46 35.36 -6.73
CA ALA A 217 -16.83 34.10 -7.12
C ALA A 217 -15.66 33.82 -6.17
N GLN A 218 -15.54 32.59 -5.70
CA GLN A 218 -14.48 32.18 -4.77
C GLN A 218 -14.01 30.77 -5.08
N GLN A 219 -12.77 30.46 -4.72
CA GLN A 219 -12.26 29.09 -4.76
C GLN A 219 -12.27 28.48 -3.38
N VAL A 220 -12.85 27.28 -3.27
CA VAL A 220 -12.77 26.47 -2.06
C VAL A 220 -11.61 25.50 -2.24
N LEU A 221 -10.59 25.63 -1.40
CA LEU A 221 -9.52 24.67 -1.25
C LEU A 221 -10.03 23.51 -0.38
N TYR A 222 -9.77 22.28 -0.81
CA TYR A 222 -10.10 21.10 -0.03
C TYR A 222 -8.93 20.12 0.05
N SER A 223 -8.90 19.31 1.11
CA SER A 223 -7.96 18.18 1.23
C SER A 223 -8.72 16.87 1.40
N LEU A 224 -8.26 15.83 0.69
CA LEU A 224 -8.81 14.49 0.79
C LEU A 224 -7.91 13.63 1.68
N ALA A 225 -8.52 12.74 2.44
CA ALA A 225 -7.83 11.69 3.16
C ALA A 225 -8.49 10.33 2.88
N VAL A 226 -7.66 9.31 2.71
CA VAL A 226 -8.14 7.93 2.62
C VAL A 226 -8.74 7.55 3.97
N LYS A 227 -10.04 7.26 3.97
CA LYS A 227 -10.76 6.74 5.14
C LYS A 227 -10.51 5.25 5.27
N GLU A 228 -10.61 4.53 4.16
CA GLU A 228 -10.48 3.09 4.12
C GLU A 228 -10.19 2.58 2.70
N ALA A 229 -9.55 1.42 2.62
CA ALA A 229 -9.39 0.65 1.40
C ALA A 229 -9.78 -0.80 1.68
N LEU A 230 -10.63 -1.37 0.83
CA LEU A 230 -11.05 -2.76 0.88
C LEU A 230 -10.72 -3.45 -0.42
N ILE A 231 -10.28 -4.70 -0.33
CA ILE A 231 -10.04 -5.55 -1.49
C ILE A 231 -11.09 -6.66 -1.49
N VAL A 232 -11.84 -6.70 -2.58
CA VAL A 232 -12.84 -7.72 -2.90
C VAL A 232 -12.47 -8.37 -4.23
N THR A 233 -13.17 -9.43 -4.62
CA THR A 233 -12.81 -10.21 -5.82
C THR A 233 -12.64 -9.33 -7.06
N GLY A 234 -11.39 -9.24 -7.54
CA GLY A 234 -10.99 -8.48 -8.73
C GLY A 234 -11.18 -6.96 -8.62
N LYS A 235 -11.46 -6.42 -7.44
CA LYS A 235 -11.70 -4.98 -7.25
C LYS A 235 -11.12 -4.45 -5.94
N VAL A 236 -10.66 -3.21 -5.98
CA VAL A 236 -10.32 -2.41 -4.81
C VAL A 236 -11.36 -1.31 -4.66
N VAL A 237 -11.93 -1.19 -3.47
CA VAL A 237 -12.82 -0.11 -3.07
C VAL A 237 -12.04 0.83 -2.18
N VAL A 238 -11.88 2.08 -2.59
CA VAL A 238 -11.18 3.11 -1.80
C VAL A 238 -12.18 4.21 -1.46
N ALA A 239 -12.38 4.46 -0.17
CA ALA A 239 -13.25 5.51 0.31
C ALA A 239 -12.42 6.68 0.84
N LEU A 240 -12.77 7.89 0.42
CA LEU A 240 -12.09 9.14 0.80
C LEU A 240 -13.08 10.07 1.50
N ASN A 241 -12.56 10.85 2.45
CA ASN A 241 -13.28 11.95 3.09
C ASN A 241 -12.57 13.28 2.85
N VAL A 242 -13.35 14.35 2.79
CA VAL A 242 -12.87 15.73 2.83
C VAL A 242 -12.47 16.04 4.27
N LYS A 243 -11.17 16.25 4.49
CA LYS A 243 -10.61 16.55 5.82
C LYS A 243 -10.79 18.01 6.20
N HIS A 244 -10.58 18.90 5.24
CA HIS A 244 -10.67 20.34 5.42
C HIS A 244 -11.21 20.97 4.15
N ALA A 245 -12.08 21.96 4.29
CA ALA A 245 -12.55 22.82 3.21
C ALA A 245 -12.47 24.28 3.69
N GLY A 246 -11.79 25.13 2.93
CA GLY A 246 -11.58 26.53 3.27
C GLY A 246 -11.56 27.41 2.03
N VAL A 247 -11.86 28.69 2.18
CA VAL A 247 -11.84 29.65 1.07
C VAL A 247 -10.40 30.14 0.86
N GLU A 248 -9.91 30.11 -0.38
CA GLU A 248 -8.65 30.76 -0.77
C GLU A 248 -8.86 32.29 -0.62
N ARG A 249 -8.17 32.91 0.34
CA ARG A 249 -8.23 34.35 0.61
C ARG A 249 -7.24 35.13 -0.25
#